data_AF-A0A2G9P294-F1
#
_entry.id   AF-A0A2G9P294-F1
#
_cell.length_a   1.000
_cell.length_b   1.000
_cell.length_c   1.000
_cell.angle_alpha   90.00
_cell.angle_beta   90.00
_cell.angle_gamma   90.00
#
_symmetry.space_group_name_H-M   'P 1'
#
loop_
_entity.id
_entity.type
_entity.pdbx_description
1 polymer ?
#
loop_
_entity_poly.entity_id
_entity_poly.type
_entity_poly.pdbx_seq_one_letter_code
_entity_poly.pdbx_strand_id
1 'polypeptide(L)'
;MASEFPEAEVFEIKKVEFNSPIIFAGFVGAGLVGSLSISHIIQELKMEEIGLMRSRYLPPSTVFMKGRLRHPFRFYANKEGTICAIICEITLRMEGLYSLVSAILDWAEKKGSKEIVILDGIPSEEHDDKAYCAAKEDLIRMMADKDISMIPQGFITG
;
A
#
# COMPACT_ATOMS: atom_id res chain seq x y z
N MET A 1 -16.31 25.28 17.04
CA MET A 1 -14.88 25.03 16.79
C MET A 1 -14.80 24.31 15.46
N ALA A 2 -14.11 24.85 14.45
CA ALA A 2 -13.88 24.11 13.22
C ALA A 2 -13.11 22.84 13.60
N SER A 3 -13.56 21.66 13.17
CA SER A 3 -12.83 20.41 13.42
C SER A 3 -11.43 20.56 12.84
N GLU A 4 -10.39 20.45 13.67
CA GLU A 4 -9.02 20.47 13.17
C GLU A 4 -8.83 19.39 12.10
N PHE A 5 -7.99 19.67 11.11
CA PHE A 5 -7.66 18.71 10.07
C PHE A 5 -6.96 17.49 10.70
N PRO A 6 -7.32 16.25 10.32
CA PRO A 6 -6.83 15.06 11.01
C PRO A 6 -5.31 14.92 10.92
N GLU A 7 -4.71 14.32 11.95
CA GLU A 7 -3.33 13.85 11.89
C GLU A 7 -3.17 12.79 10.81
N ALA A 8 -4.01 11.75 10.83
CA ALA A 8 -4.17 10.79 9.75
C ALA A 8 -5.54 10.10 9.87
N GLU A 9 -6.24 9.94 8.74
CA GLU A 9 -7.55 9.30 8.67
C GLU A 9 -7.73 8.68 7.29
N VAL A 10 -8.18 7.41 7.24
CA VAL A 10 -8.67 6.82 5.98
C VAL A 10 -10.10 7.28 5.76
N PHE A 11 -10.30 8.14 4.77
CA PHE A 11 -11.60 8.68 4.40
C PHE A 11 -12.24 7.82 3.32
N GLU A 12 -13.30 7.08 3.67
CA GLU A 12 -14.05 6.20 2.77
C GLU A 12 -15.03 7.01 1.93
N ILE A 13 -14.90 6.89 0.60
CA ILE A 13 -15.81 7.52 -0.37
C ILE A 13 -16.87 6.54 -0.89
N LYS A 14 -16.66 5.24 -0.70
CA LYS A 14 -17.61 4.18 -1.06
C LYS A 14 -17.69 3.16 0.06
N LYS A 15 -18.90 2.66 0.29
CA LYS A 15 -19.13 1.53 1.19
C LYS A 15 -18.83 0.24 0.44
N VAL A 16 -17.96 -0.59 1.02
CA VAL A 16 -17.62 -1.92 0.50
C VAL A 16 -17.87 -2.95 1.61
N GLU A 17 -18.44 -4.08 1.24
CA GLU A 17 -18.53 -5.24 2.10
C GLU A 17 -17.26 -6.07 1.93
N PHE A 18 -16.44 -6.10 2.98
CA PHE A 18 -15.16 -6.80 2.96
C PHE A 18 -15.31 -8.24 3.44
N ASN A 19 -14.59 -9.15 2.78
CA ASN A 19 -14.52 -10.56 3.12
C ASN A 19 -13.08 -10.94 3.49
N SER A 20 -12.65 -10.55 4.70
CA SER A 20 -11.30 -10.74 5.24
C SER A 20 -10.20 -10.46 4.19
N PRO A 21 -10.09 -9.21 3.70
CA PRO A 21 -9.32 -8.91 2.52
C PRO A 21 -7.81 -9.04 2.78
N ILE A 22 -7.07 -9.47 1.76
CA ILE A 22 -5.61 -9.28 1.72
C ILE A 22 -5.35 -7.87 1.24
N ILE A 23 -4.50 -7.14 1.95
CA ILE A 23 -4.13 -5.77 1.58
C ILE A 23 -2.78 -5.80 0.88
N PHE A 24 -2.73 -5.37 -0.38
CA PHE A 24 -1.49 -5.08 -1.08
C PHE A 24 -1.20 -3.58 -0.97
N ALA A 25 0.00 -3.21 -0.54
CA ALA A 25 0.40 -1.81 -0.44
C ALA A 25 1.72 -1.54 -1.17
N GLY A 26 1.81 -0.36 -1.77
CA GLY A 26 2.96 0.08 -2.54
C GLY A 26 3.16 1.58 -2.40
N PHE A 27 4.36 1.95 -1.99
CA PHE A 27 4.77 3.33 -1.75
C PHE A 27 5.84 3.75 -2.75
N VAL A 28 6.23 5.02 -2.73
CA VAL A 28 7.37 5.51 -3.51
C VAL A 28 8.66 4.98 -2.89
N GLY A 29 9.27 3.99 -3.55
CA GLY A 29 10.52 3.35 -3.14
C GLY A 29 11.48 3.16 -4.31
N ALA A 30 12.41 2.22 -4.15
CA ALA A 30 13.43 1.94 -5.16
C ALA A 30 12.79 1.46 -6.47
N GLY A 31 13.18 2.10 -7.59
CA GLY A 31 12.66 1.76 -8.93
C GLY A 31 11.16 1.97 -9.12
N LEU A 32 10.46 2.59 -8.16
CA LEU A 32 8.99 2.70 -8.13
C LEU A 32 8.27 1.34 -8.21
N VAL A 33 8.95 0.25 -7.85
CA VAL A 33 8.43 -1.12 -8.02
C VAL A 33 7.10 -1.29 -7.28
N GLY A 34 7.01 -0.80 -6.04
CA GLY A 34 5.79 -0.88 -5.24
C GLY A 34 4.59 -0.19 -5.89
N SER A 35 4.68 1.11 -6.14
CA SER A 35 3.56 1.88 -6.72
C SER A 35 3.18 1.41 -8.14
N LEU A 36 4.15 1.00 -8.97
CA LEU A 36 3.88 0.43 -10.30
C LEU A 36 3.17 -0.92 -10.19
N SER A 37 3.60 -1.81 -9.29
CA SER A 37 2.97 -3.12 -9.07
C SER A 37 1.53 -2.98 -8.61
N ILE A 38 1.28 -2.08 -7.64
CA ILE A 38 -0.08 -1.80 -7.19
C ILE A 38 -0.94 -1.18 -8.29
N SER A 39 -0.39 -0.24 -9.07
CA SER A 39 -1.09 0.36 -10.21
C SER A 39 -1.49 -0.69 -11.26
N HIS A 40 -0.63 -1.68 -11.51
CA HIS A 40 -0.93 -2.81 -12.38
C HIS A 40 -2.05 -3.69 -11.80
N ILE A 41 -1.95 -4.09 -10.53
CA ILE A 41 -2.99 -4.88 -9.83
C ILE A 41 -4.37 -4.19 -9.90
N ILE A 42 -4.42 -2.88 -9.63
CA ILE A 42 -5.65 -2.08 -9.70
C ILE A 42 -6.27 -2.14 -11.11
N GLN A 43 -5.44 -2.05 -12.16
CA GLN A 43 -5.91 -2.06 -13.55
C GLN A 43 -6.41 -3.44 -13.97
N GLU A 44 -5.64 -4.50 -13.71
CA GLU A 44 -5.98 -5.87 -14.12
C GLU A 44 -7.21 -6.39 -13.38
N LEU A 45 -7.31 -6.15 -12.07
CA LEU A 45 -8.47 -6.54 -11.27
C LEU A 45 -9.64 -5.55 -11.40
N LYS A 46 -9.49 -4.48 -12.20
CA LYS A 46 -10.50 -3.43 -12.41
C LYS A 46 -11.07 -2.91 -11.08
N MET A 47 -10.17 -2.67 -10.13
CA MET A 47 -10.54 -2.29 -8.78
C MET A 47 -11.16 -0.89 -8.75
N GLU A 48 -12.06 -0.68 -7.81
CA GLU A 48 -12.70 0.61 -7.62
C GLU A 48 -12.01 1.38 -6.50
N GLU A 49 -11.88 2.70 -6.67
CA GLU A 49 -11.42 3.58 -5.60
C GLU A 49 -12.49 3.66 -4.52
N ILE A 50 -12.09 3.37 -3.28
CA ILE A 50 -12.99 3.26 -2.12
C ILE A 50 -12.69 4.29 -1.04
N GLY A 51 -11.51 4.90 -1.07
CA GLY A 51 -11.10 5.89 -0.08
C GLY A 51 -9.76 6.52 -0.38
N LEU A 52 -9.40 7.49 0.46
CA LEU A 52 -8.14 8.21 0.39
C LEU A 52 -7.62 8.52 1.80
N MET A 53 -6.31 8.71 1.92
CA MET A 53 -5.71 9.14 3.18
C MET A 53 -5.85 10.67 3.34
N ARG A 54 -6.43 11.13 4.45
CA ARG A 54 -6.43 12.55 4.84
C ARG A 54 -5.44 12.73 5.99
N SER A 55 -4.49 13.63 5.83
CA SER A 55 -3.51 13.89 6.88
C SER A 55 -2.84 15.24 6.66
N ARG A 56 -2.61 15.98 7.75
CA ARG A 56 -1.82 17.23 7.74
C ARG A 56 -0.35 17.01 7.34
N TYR A 57 0.11 15.76 7.35
CA TYR A 57 1.48 15.38 7.00
C TYR A 57 1.67 15.08 5.51
N LEU A 58 0.58 15.00 4.73
CA LEU A 58 0.71 14.84 3.28
C LEU A 58 1.16 16.16 2.65
N PRO A 59 2.15 16.13 1.73
CA PRO A 59 2.45 17.26 0.86
C PRO A 59 1.17 17.78 0.16
N PRO A 60 0.95 19.11 0.09
CA PRO A 60 -0.22 19.69 -0.55
C PRO A 60 -0.11 19.59 -2.08
N SER A 61 -0.30 18.37 -2.59
CA SER A 61 -0.02 17.98 -3.97
C SER A 61 -1.09 17.04 -4.49
N THR A 62 -1.22 16.98 -5.81
CA THR A 62 -2.13 16.08 -6.51
C THR A 62 -1.37 15.44 -7.66
N VAL A 63 -1.73 14.19 -7.98
CA VAL A 63 -1.17 13.49 -9.11
C VAL A 63 -1.96 13.88 -10.35
N PHE A 64 -1.26 14.38 -11.37
CA PHE A 64 -1.84 14.67 -12.67
C PHE A 64 -1.26 13.73 -13.72
N MET A 65 -2.06 12.77 -14.16
CA MET A 65 -1.63 11.75 -15.11
C MET A 65 -2.70 11.47 -16.14
N LYS A 66 -2.31 11.40 -17.43
CA LYS A 66 -3.21 11.20 -18.57
C LYS A 66 -4.42 12.18 -18.56
N GLY A 67 -4.17 13.44 -18.20
CA GLY A 67 -5.20 14.48 -18.13
C GLY A 67 -6.16 14.36 -16.94
N ARG A 68 -5.90 13.48 -15.96
CA ARG A 68 -6.77 13.27 -14.80
C ARG A 68 -6.05 13.62 -13.50
N LEU A 69 -6.74 14.36 -12.64
CA LEU A 69 -6.32 14.65 -11.28
C LEU A 69 -6.71 13.51 -10.36
N ARG A 70 -5.81 13.15 -9.44
CA ARG A 70 -6.01 12.08 -8.46
C ARG A 70 -5.37 12.46 -7.14
N HIS A 71 -5.98 12.01 -6.05
CA HIS A 71 -5.35 12.09 -4.74
C HIS A 71 -4.08 11.21 -4.72
N PRO A 72 -2.96 11.65 -4.15
CA PRO A 72 -1.71 10.89 -4.22
C PRO A 72 -1.72 9.61 -3.37
N PHE A 73 -2.59 9.52 -2.36
CA PHE A 73 -2.69 8.40 -1.43
C PHE A 73 -4.12 7.85 -1.41
N ARG A 74 -4.32 6.68 -2.02
CA ARG A 74 -5.64 6.12 -2.36
C ARG A 74 -5.76 4.66 -1.94
N PHE A 75 -7.00 4.25 -1.71
CA PHE A 75 -7.42 2.90 -1.34
C PHE A 75 -8.38 2.37 -2.40
N TYR A 76 -8.20 1.10 -2.78
CA TYR A 76 -8.96 0.41 -3.81
C TYR A 76 -9.45 -0.94 -3.29
N ALA A 77 -10.59 -1.42 -3.79
CA ALA A 77 -11.04 -2.79 -3.56
C ALA A 77 -11.49 -3.46 -4.86
N ASN A 78 -11.33 -4.78 -4.94
CA ASN A 78 -12.00 -5.59 -5.95
C ASN A 78 -13.48 -5.74 -5.62
N LYS A 79 -14.27 -6.22 -6.59
CA LYS A 79 -15.72 -6.34 -6.46
C LYS A 79 -16.13 -7.34 -5.38
N GLU A 80 -15.30 -8.36 -5.16
CA GLU A 80 -15.55 -9.43 -4.20
C GLU A 80 -15.18 -9.04 -2.76
N GLY A 81 -14.55 -7.88 -2.55
CA GLY A 81 -14.13 -7.41 -1.23
C GLY A 81 -13.05 -8.28 -0.55
N THR A 82 -12.34 -9.09 -1.33
CA THR A 82 -11.29 -10.02 -0.88
C THR A 82 -9.88 -9.46 -1.05
N ILE A 83 -9.72 -8.41 -1.85
CA ILE A 83 -8.43 -7.77 -2.12
C ILE A 83 -8.61 -6.26 -1.98
N CYS A 84 -7.72 -5.65 -1.19
CA CYS A 84 -7.58 -4.21 -1.11
C CYS A 84 -6.20 -3.80 -1.64
N ALA A 85 -6.13 -2.67 -2.33
CA ALA A 85 -4.88 -2.10 -2.81
C ALA A 85 -4.70 -0.69 -2.24
N ILE A 86 -3.53 -0.43 -1.65
CA ILE A 86 -3.14 0.87 -1.11
C ILE A 86 -1.99 1.39 -1.96
N ILE A 87 -2.17 2.57 -2.54
CA ILE A 87 -1.14 3.21 -3.37
C ILE A 87 -0.85 4.61 -2.85
N CYS A 88 0.44 4.91 -2.65
CA CYS A 88 0.94 6.26 -2.41
C CYS A 88 1.98 6.61 -3.47
N GLU A 89 1.71 7.66 -4.25
CA GLU A 89 2.56 8.11 -5.36
C GLU A 89 3.42 9.34 -5.00
N ILE A 90 3.54 9.65 -3.71
CA ILE A 90 4.40 10.73 -3.20
C ILE A 90 5.28 10.24 -2.05
N THR A 91 6.42 10.89 -1.85
CA THR A 91 7.29 10.64 -0.71
C THR A 91 6.67 11.18 0.58
N LEU A 92 6.62 10.37 1.62
CA LEU A 92 6.09 10.74 2.93
C LEU A 92 7.19 11.33 3.81
N ARG A 93 6.82 12.25 4.71
CA ARG A 93 7.75 12.83 5.70
C ARG A 93 7.79 11.95 6.94
N MET A 94 8.99 11.76 7.50
CA MET A 94 9.19 10.94 8.71
C MET A 94 8.33 11.40 9.90
N GLU A 95 8.12 12.71 10.05
CA GLU A 95 7.33 13.29 11.14
C GLU A 95 5.89 12.77 11.23
N GLY A 96 5.28 12.41 10.09
CA GLY A 96 3.90 11.92 10.03
C GLY A 96 3.75 10.44 9.74
N LEU A 97 4.86 9.74 9.51
CA LEU A 97 4.86 8.38 8.99
C LEU A 97 4.14 7.42 9.95
N TYR A 98 4.43 7.50 11.25
CA TYR A 98 3.78 6.67 12.26
C TYR A 98 2.26 6.90 12.32
N SER A 99 1.80 8.16 12.28
CA SER A 99 0.36 8.47 12.28
C SER A 99 -0.32 7.92 11.03
N LEU A 100 0.31 8.05 9.86
CA LEU A 100 -0.20 7.53 8.59
C LEU A 100 -0.30 5.99 8.61
N VAL A 101 0.76 5.31 9.06
CA VAL A 101 0.78 3.85 9.15
C VAL A 101 -0.22 3.34 10.20
N SER A 102 -0.32 4.00 11.36
CA SER A 102 -1.31 3.66 12.39
C SER A 102 -2.73 3.74 11.82
N ALA A 103 -3.04 4.81 11.08
CA ALA A 103 -4.36 4.95 10.44
C ALA A 103 -4.66 3.84 9.42
N ILE A 104 -3.64 3.36 8.68
CA ILE A 104 -3.78 2.21 7.78
C ILE A 104 -4.05 0.93 8.56
N LEU A 105 -3.28 0.67 9.64
CA LEU A 105 -3.41 -0.54 10.45
C LEU A 105 -4.76 -0.60 11.16
N ASP A 106 -5.19 0.50 11.78
CA ASP A 106 -6.50 0.61 12.42
C ASP A 106 -7.63 0.39 11.41
N TRP A 107 -7.47 0.93 10.21
CA TRP A 107 -8.42 0.73 9.12
C TRP A 107 -8.45 -0.74 8.67
N ALA A 108 -7.28 -1.35 8.46
CA ALA A 108 -7.14 -2.74 8.05
C ALA A 108 -7.79 -3.71 9.06
N GLU A 109 -7.54 -3.51 10.35
CA GLU A 109 -8.13 -4.28 11.43
C GLU A 109 -9.67 -4.15 11.43
N LYS A 110 -10.19 -2.92 11.33
CA LYS A 110 -11.64 -2.67 11.24
C LYS A 110 -12.29 -3.33 10.02
N LYS A 111 -11.55 -3.54 8.93
CA LYS A 111 -12.04 -4.25 7.73
C LYS A 111 -11.85 -5.76 7.80
N GLY A 112 -11.30 -6.28 8.91
CA GLY A 112 -11.10 -7.71 9.12
C GLY A 112 -9.96 -8.32 8.29
N SER A 113 -9.03 -7.48 7.82
CA SER A 113 -7.83 -7.97 7.16
C SER A 113 -6.92 -8.67 8.17
N LYS A 114 -6.29 -9.76 7.74
CA LYS A 114 -5.32 -10.52 8.54
C LYS A 114 -3.92 -10.50 7.95
N GLU A 115 -3.77 -9.91 6.77
CA GLU A 115 -2.54 -9.96 6.00
C GLU A 115 -2.36 -8.68 5.19
N ILE A 116 -1.16 -8.12 5.29
CA ILE A 116 -0.72 -6.97 4.52
C ILE A 116 0.57 -7.37 3.80
N VAL A 117 0.57 -7.26 2.48
CA VAL A 117 1.72 -7.51 1.61
C VAL A 117 2.23 -6.17 1.11
N ILE A 118 3.45 -5.83 1.50
CA ILE A 118 4.15 -4.65 0.98
C ILE A 118 4.97 -5.05 -0.24
N LEU A 119 4.72 -4.41 -1.37
CA LEU A 119 5.51 -4.58 -2.58
C LEU A 119 6.50 -3.43 -2.68
N ASP A 120 7.78 -3.76 -2.81
CA ASP A 120 8.86 -2.77 -2.95
C ASP A 120 10.02 -3.33 -3.79
N GLY A 121 10.93 -2.45 -4.20
CA GLY A 121 12.13 -2.77 -4.97
C GLY A 121 13.37 -2.87 -4.08
N ILE A 122 14.32 -3.70 -4.49
CA ILE A 122 15.67 -3.74 -3.91
C ILE A 122 16.61 -3.08 -4.93
N PRO A 123 17.33 -2.00 -4.56
CA PRO A 123 18.33 -1.42 -5.46
C PRO A 123 19.41 -2.44 -5.81
N SER A 124 19.69 -2.62 -7.09
CA SER A 124 20.75 -3.48 -7.62
C SER A 124 21.33 -2.85 -8.88
N GLU A 125 22.59 -3.17 -9.19
CA GLU A 125 23.23 -2.75 -10.44
C GLU A 125 22.69 -3.53 -11.65
N GLU A 126 22.26 -4.78 -11.41
CA GLU A 126 21.69 -5.67 -12.43
C GLU A 126 20.37 -6.29 -11.94
N HIS A 127 19.47 -6.58 -12.89
CA HIS A 127 18.22 -7.29 -12.61
C HIS A 127 18.46 -8.80 -12.69
N ASP A 128 18.10 -9.54 -11.64
CA ASP A 128 18.34 -10.98 -11.54
C ASP A 128 17.08 -11.84 -11.80
N ASP A 129 15.99 -11.20 -12.23
CA ASP A 129 14.67 -11.80 -12.50
C ASP A 129 14.08 -12.58 -11.32
N LYS A 130 14.47 -12.23 -10.09
CA LYS A 130 13.98 -12.88 -8.86
C LYS A 130 13.09 -11.98 -8.02
N ALA A 131 12.13 -12.61 -7.36
CA ALA A 131 11.38 -12.01 -6.27
C ALA A 131 11.95 -12.49 -4.94
N TYR A 132 11.94 -11.59 -3.97
CA TYR A 132 12.41 -11.85 -2.61
C TYR A 132 11.32 -11.56 -1.59
N CYS A 133 11.37 -12.22 -0.43
CA CYS A 133 10.46 -11.96 0.68
C CYS A 133 11.19 -11.75 2.01
N ALA A 134 10.59 -10.94 2.88
CA ALA A 134 10.92 -10.86 4.30
C ALA A 134 9.62 -11.03 5.10
N ALA A 135 9.53 -12.11 5.88
CA ALA A 135 8.32 -12.47 6.60
C ALA A 135 8.65 -13.33 7.84
N LYS A 136 7.61 -13.73 8.58
CA LYS A 136 7.74 -14.73 9.65
C LYS A 136 7.92 -16.14 9.07
N GLU A 137 8.42 -17.07 9.88
CA GLU A 137 8.86 -18.40 9.44
C GLU A 137 7.80 -19.19 8.66
N ASP A 138 6.54 -19.10 9.09
CA ASP A 138 5.39 -19.73 8.44
C ASP A 138 5.18 -19.22 7.01
N LEU A 139 5.25 -17.91 6.82
CA LEU A 139 5.13 -17.27 5.50
C LEU A 139 6.36 -17.51 4.63
N ILE A 140 7.57 -17.56 5.19
CA ILE A 140 8.80 -17.86 4.43
C ILE A 140 8.68 -19.21 3.72
N ARG A 141 8.14 -20.24 4.40
CA ARG A 141 7.96 -21.57 3.79
C ARG A 141 6.97 -21.53 2.62
N MET A 142 5.86 -20.81 2.80
CA MET A 142 4.87 -20.62 1.73
C MET A 142 5.46 -19.92 0.51
N MET A 143 6.32 -18.92 0.71
CA MET A 143 6.99 -18.18 -0.35
C MET A 143 8.03 -19.05 -1.07
N ALA A 144 8.78 -19.87 -0.32
CA ALA A 144 9.77 -20.79 -0.89
C ALA A 144 9.11 -21.83 -1.82
N ASP A 145 7.92 -22.35 -1.48
CA ASP A 145 7.14 -23.25 -2.34
C ASP A 145 6.67 -22.59 -3.66
N LYS A 146 6.85 -21.27 -3.79
CA LYS A 146 6.54 -20.47 -4.98
C LYS A 146 7.79 -19.90 -5.65
N ASP A 147 8.96 -20.45 -5.36
CA ASP A 147 10.27 -20.00 -5.86
C ASP A 147 10.62 -18.55 -5.47
N ILE A 148 10.01 -18.02 -4.40
CA ILE A 148 10.33 -16.70 -3.84
C ILE A 148 11.33 -16.89 -2.70
N SER A 149 12.53 -16.35 -2.89
CA SER A 149 13.63 -16.53 -1.94
C SER A 149 13.56 -15.56 -0.77
N MET A 150 13.95 -15.99 0.44
CA MET A 150 14.04 -15.06 1.57
C MET A 150 15.25 -14.12 1.45
N ILE A 151 15.10 -12.88 1.91
CA ILE A 151 16.26 -11.99 2.14
C ILE A 151 16.98 -12.46 3.40
N PRO A 152 18.28 -12.80 3.35
CA PRO A 152 18.98 -13.42 4.49
C PRO A 152 19.22 -12.44 5.66
N GLN A 153 19.47 -11.16 5.36
CA GLN A 153 19.73 -10.13 6.36
C GLN A 153 19.54 -8.73 5.76
N GLY A 154 19.20 -7.75 6.60
CA GLY A 154 19.07 -6.35 6.22
C GLY A 154 18.29 -5.55 7.26
N PHE A 155 18.16 -4.25 7.01
CA PHE A 155 17.24 -3.38 7.74
C PHE A 155 16.09 -3.02 6.82
N ILE A 156 14.86 -3.24 7.27
CA ILE A 156 13.67 -2.75 6.58
C ILE A 156 13.41 -1.34 7.10
N THR A 157 13.45 -0.37 6.19
CA THR A 157 13.23 1.04 6.49
C THR A 157 12.04 1.57 5.71
N GLY A 158 11.44 2.66 6.21
CA GLY A 158 10.28 3.29 5.61
C GLY A 158 9.05 3.18 6.48
#